data_AF-A0A920NRQ3-F1
#
_entry.id   AF-A0A920NRQ3-F1
#
_cell.length_a   1.000
_cell.length_b   1.000
_cell.length_c   1.000
_cell.angle_alpha   90.00
_cell.angle_beta   90.00
_cell.angle_gamma   90.00
#
_symmetry.space_group_name_H-M   'P 1'
#
loop_
_entity.id
_entity.type
_entity.pdbx_description
1 polymer ?
#
loop_
_entity_poly.entity_id
_entity_poly.type
_entity_poly.pdbx_seq_one_letter_code
_entity_poly.pdbx_strand_id
1 'polypeptide(L)' 'MQVAGRAARHQEGMVILYADKGQKLWSSACETERRREIQKSYNQKKGIIPSTIYKSVEDIMSTTAVAIRSRMITINL' A
#
# COMPACT_ATOMS: atom_id res chain seq x y z
N MET A 1 2.11 -5.63 -7.70
CA MET A 1 2.80 -4.37 -8.08
C MET A 1 3.48 -3.76 -6.85
N GLN A 2 4.79 -3.49 -6.92
CA GLN A 2 5.52 -2.84 -5.82
C GLN A 2 5.48 -1.30 -5.91
N VAL A 3 5.67 -0.73 -7.10
CA VAL A 3 5.76 0.73 -7.29
C VAL A 3 4.41 1.43 -7.05
N ALA A 4 3.33 0.94 -7.66
CA ALA A 4 1.98 1.48 -7.47
C ALA A 4 1.49 1.40 -6.00
N GLY A 5 1.98 0.39 -5.26
CA GLY A 5 1.67 0.23 -3.84
C GLY A 5 2.20 1.37 -2.96
N ARG A 6 3.18 2.16 -3.43
CA ARG A 6 3.64 3.35 -2.70
C ARG A 6 2.60 4.47 -2.70
N ALA A 7 1.89 4.65 -3.81
CA ALA A 7 0.83 5.66 -3.93
C ALA A 7 -0.42 5.29 -3.12
N ALA A 8 -0.66 3.99 -2.87
CA ALA A 8 -1.85 3.49 -2.18
C ALA A 8 -1.98 3.90 -0.69
N ARG A 9 -0.97 4.59 -0.12
CA ARG A 9 -0.99 5.06 1.27
C ARG A 9 -1.57 6.47 1.43
N HIS A 10 -1.92 7.13 0.32
CA HIS A 10 -2.54 8.45 0.30
C HIS A 10 -3.95 8.35 -0.29
N GLN A 11 -4.90 9.10 0.26
CA GLN A 11 -6.29 9.11 -0.22
C GLN A 11 -6.38 9.52 -1.71
N GLU A 12 -5.54 10.44 -2.14
CA GLU A 12 -5.44 10.92 -3.54
C GLU A 12 -4.28 10.28 -4.32
N GLY A 13 -3.82 9.10 -3.89
CA GLY A 13 -2.71 8.40 -4.53
C GLY A 13 -2.96 8.13 -6.03
N MET A 14 -2.12 8.72 -6.89
CA MET A 14 -2.20 8.59 -8.34
C MET A 14 -0.92 7.97 -8.91
N VAL A 15 -1.07 7.15 -9.96
CA VAL A 15 0.04 6.52 -10.67
C VAL A 15 -0.15 6.76 -12.16
N ILE A 16 0.86 7.34 -12.80
CA ILE A 16 0.89 7.58 -14.25
C ILE A 16 1.86 6.57 -14.87
N LEU A 17 1.37 5.82 -15.86
CA LEU A 17 2.16 4.79 -16.56
C LEU A 17 2.40 5.28 -17.98
N TYR A 18 3.65 5.61 -18.31
CA TYR A 18 4.05 5.94 -19.68
C TYR A 18 4.47 4.68 -20.44
N ALA A 19 3.86 4.42 -21.60
CA ALA A 19 4.27 3.32 -22.47
C ALA A 19 3.79 3.51 -23.91
N ASP A 20 4.62 3.02 -24.84
CA ASP A 20 4.28 2.99 -26.27
C ASP A 20 3.31 1.86 -26.63
N LYS A 21 3.29 0.77 -25.84
CA LYS A 21 2.37 -0.37 -26.01
C LYS A 21 1.76 -0.78 -24.68
N GLY A 22 0.43 -0.64 -24.56
CA GLY A 22 -0.30 -0.83 -23.29
C GLY A 22 -0.45 -2.28 -22.80
N GLN A 23 -0.27 -3.30 -23.65
CA GLN A 23 -0.56 -4.70 -23.31
C GLN A 23 0.19 -5.23 -22.08
N LYS A 24 1.46 -4.83 -21.87
CA LYS A 24 2.25 -5.27 -20.71
C LYS A 24 1.79 -4.65 -19.39
N LEU A 25 1.19 -3.46 -19.44
CA LEU A 25 0.72 -2.72 -18.27
C LEU A 25 -0.74 -3.03 -17.94
N TRP A 26 -1.51 -3.47 -18.93
CA TRP A 26 -2.94 -3.71 -18.83
C TRP A 26 -3.30 -4.68 -17.71
N SER A 27 -2.60 -5.81 -17.61
CA SER A 27 -2.82 -6.80 -16.55
C SER A 27 -2.65 -6.21 -15.15
N SER A 28 -1.65 -5.34 -14.99
CA SER A 28 -1.35 -4.67 -13.72
C SER A 28 -2.38 -3.58 -13.38
N ALA A 29 -2.86 -2.86 -14.39
CA ALA A 29 -3.95 -1.88 -14.23
C ALA A 29 -5.26 -2.58 -13.84
N CYS A 30 -5.64 -3.65 -14.53
CA CYS A 30 -6.84 -4.44 -14.22
C CYS A 30 -6.81 -5.01 -12.79
N GLU A 31 -5.67 -5.56 -12.35
CA GLU A 31 -5.54 -6.05 -10.96
C GLU A 31 -5.64 -4.92 -9.93
N THR A 32 -5.16 -3.72 -10.27
CA THR A 32 -5.31 -2.53 -9.40
C THR A 32 -6.77 -2.09 -9.30
N GLU A 33 -7.49 -2.06 -10.43
CA GLU A 33 -8.92 -1.72 -10.49
C GLU A 33 -9.75 -2.72 -9.68
N ARG A 34 -9.51 -4.03 -9.88
CA ARG A 34 -10.19 -5.11 -9.14
C ARG A 34 -10.02 -4.98 -7.63
N ARG A 35 -8.82 -4.66 -7.15
CA ARG A 35 -8.56 -4.42 -5.72
C ARG A 35 -9.29 -3.18 -5.21
N ARG A 36 -9.31 -2.10 -5.99
CA ARG A 36 -9.96 -0.84 -5.63
C ARG A 36 -11.48 -1.00 -5.51
N GLU A 37 -12.12 -1.77 -6.38
CA GLU A 37 -13.56 -2.06 -6.29
C GLU A 37 -13.92 -2.82 -5.01
N ILE A 38 -13.15 -3.85 -4.67
CA ILE A 38 -13.37 -4.63 -3.43
C ILE A 38 -13.24 -3.72 -2.21
N GLN A 39 -12.21 -2.87 -2.17
CA GLN A 39 -12.00 -1.91 -1.09
C GLN A 39 -13.14 -0.89 -1.01
N LYS A 40 -13.58 -0.32 -2.13
CA LYS A 40 -14.73 0.61 -2.17
C LYS A 40 -16.01 -0.05 -1.66
N SER A 41 -16.31 -1.25 -2.11
CA SER A 41 -17.51 -1.99 -1.69
C SER A 41 -17.46 -2.30 -0.18
N TYR A 42 -16.31 -2.74 0.32
CA TYR A 42 -16.12 -2.99 1.75
C TYR A 42 -16.29 -1.70 2.57
N ASN A 43 -15.67 -0.61 2.14
CA ASN A 43 -15.76 0.68 2.82
C ASN A 43 -17.19 1.21 2.84
N GLN A 44 -17.94 1.11 1.73
CA GLN A 44 -19.35 1.50 1.66
C GLN A 44 -20.20 0.67 2.63
N LYS A 45 -20.04 -0.66 2.63
CA LYS A 45 -20.80 -1.55 3.53
C LYS A 45 -20.52 -1.30 5.02
N LYS A 46 -19.33 -0.79 5.34
CA LYS A 46 -18.88 -0.54 6.72
C LYS A 46 -18.91 0.93 7.12
N GLY A 47 -19.30 1.84 6.23
CA GLY A 47 -19.27 3.29 6.48
C GLY A 47 -17.86 3.85 6.72
N ILE A 48 -16.81 3.20 6.20
CA ILE A 48 -15.43 3.62 6.39
C ILE A 48 -15.08 4.72 5.40
N ILE A 49 -14.67 5.88 5.92
CA ILE A 49 -14.15 6.99 5.12
C ILE A 49 -12.64 6.79 4.98
N PRO A 50 -12.09 6.64 3.75
CA PRO A 50 -10.65 6.57 3.55
C PRO A 50 -10.00 7.84 4.08
N SER A 51 -8.99 7.70 4.92
CA SER A 51 -8.19 8.82 5.44
C SER A 51 -6.72 8.54 5.22
N THR A 52 -5.96 9.58 4.93
CA THR A 52 -4.51 9.49 4.83
C THR A 52 -3.93 9.21 6.23
N ILE A 53 -3.07 8.21 6.33
CA ILE A 53 -2.40 7.86 7.57
C ILE A 53 -1.20 8.80 7.76
N TYR A 54 -1.28 9.70 8.73
CA TYR A 54 -0.15 10.51 9.19
C TYR A 54 0.63 9.70 10.23
N LYS A 55 1.94 9.51 10.02
CA LYS A 55 2.83 8.89 11.00
C LYS A 55 3.91 9.90 11.38
N SER A 56 4.18 10.05 12.67
CA SER A 56 5.31 10.84 13.15
C SER A 56 6.63 10.12 12.84
N VAL A 57 7.73 10.85 12.82
CA VAL A 57 9.08 10.27 12.63
C VAL A 57 9.40 9.29 13.77
N GLU A 58 8.94 9.60 14.99
CA GLU A 58 9.08 8.76 16.18
C GLU A 58 8.35 7.41 16.03
N ASP A 59 7.15 7.38 15.46
CA ASP A 59 6.39 6.15 15.20
C ASP A 59 7.05 5.26 14.14
N ILE A 60 7.76 5.88 13.20
CA ILE A 60 8.51 5.15 12.17
C ILE A 60 9.75 4.48 12.79
N MET A 61 10.43 5.19 13.70
CA MET A 61 11.60 4.66 14.42
C MET A 61 11.21 3.53 15.38
N SER A 62 10.10 3.66 16.11
CA SER A 62 9.62 2.63 17.03
C SER A 62 9.24 1.33 16.30
N THR A 63 8.60 1.43 15.13
CA THR A 63 8.26 0.26 14.29
C THR A 63 9.51 -0.48 13.81
N THR A 64 10.57 0.26 13.45
CA THR A 64 11.85 -0.32 13.01
C THR A 64 12.57 -1.03 14.15
N ALA A 65 12.55 -0.46 15.35
CA ALA A 65 13.16 -1.05 16.53
C ALA A 65 12.53 -2.41 16.91
N VAL A 66 11.20 -2.55 16.79
CA VAL A 66 10.52 -3.83 17.04
C VAL A 66 10.92 -4.89 16.01
N ALA A 67 11.02 -4.53 14.73
CA ALA A 67 11.44 -5.45 13.67
C ALA A 67 12.89 -5.94 13.83
N ILE A 68 13.79 -5.07 14.31
CA ILE A 68 15.19 -5.44 14.60
C ILE A 68 15.26 -6.37 15.82
N ARG A 69 14.47 -6.10 16.86
CA ARG A 69 14.47 -6.91 18.09
C ARG A 69 13.93 -8.32 17.87
N SER A 70 12.90 -8.48 17.04
CA SER A 70 12.43 -9.82 16.64
C SER A 70 13.48 -10.62 15.88
N ARG A 71 14.34 -9.97 15.09
CA ARG A 71 15.43 -10.64 14.35
C ARG A 71 16.58 -11.11 15.23
N MET A 72 16.91 -10.35 16.28
CA MET A 72 17.96 -10.76 17.24
C MET A 72 17.57 -12.02 18.04
N ILE A 73 16.28 -12.18 18.38
CA ILE A 73 15.81 -13.34 19.13
C ILE A 73 15.89 -14.63 18.29
N THR A 74 15.67 -14.55 16.98
CA THR A 74 15.71 -15.74 16.10
C THR A 74 17.13 -16.17 15.70
N ILE A 75 18.14 -15.30 15.84
CA ILE A 75 19.54 -15.63 15.48
C ILE A 75 20.31 -16.25 16.67
N ASN A 76 19.84 -16.03 17.90
CA ASN A 76 20.45 -16.55 19.14
C ASN A 76 19.74 -17.80 19.70
N LEU A 77 18.92 -18.49 18.90
CA LEU A 77 18.22 -19.74 19.26
C LEU A 77 18.66 -20.88 18.34
#